data_AF-J9G1F6-F1
#
_entry.id   AF-J9G1F6-F1
#
_cell.length_a   1.000
_cell.length_b   1.000
_cell.length_c   1.000
_cell.angle_alpha   90.00
_cell.angle_beta   90.00
_cell.angle_gamma   90.00
#
_symmetry.space_group_name_H-M   'P 1'
#
loop_
_entity.id
_entity.type
_entity.pdbx_description
1 polymer ?
#
loop_
_entity_poly.entity_id
_entity_poly.type
_entity_poly.pdbx_seq_one_letter_code
_entity_poly.pdbx_strand_id
1 'polypeptide(L)'
;PKNPVDLDRLLIMTFTRAAAGEMRERIAKALEQALYEDPDNEHLQRQTTLIHGAQITTIDGFCAYILRNYFHLIDLDPGYRTGDEGELKLIKEDVLSELLEEEYQKQEEDFQQFVECYAPGKSDEGLKDWILKVYEAAMSHPDPEKWLEESLSSYEEKTPEEFFDQPWMKLVWKTAAEELFQAQSLLEEGKLLCGQVDGPGHYEEALDSDLLLVRDLQETVKEQDYDKMAVLL
;
A
#
# COMPACT_ATOMS: atom_id res chain seq x y z
N PRO A 1 0.72 -32.80 32.52
CA PRO A 1 0.87 -32.83 31.03
C PRO A 1 2.00 -33.76 30.60
N LYS A 2 1.89 -34.44 29.45
CA LYS A 2 2.89 -35.44 29.01
C LYS A 2 4.20 -34.87 28.45
N ASN A 3 4.29 -33.55 28.26
CA ASN A 3 5.50 -32.75 28.01
C ASN A 3 5.15 -31.26 28.22
N PRO A 4 5.30 -30.71 29.43
CA PRO A 4 5.05 -29.30 29.67
C PRO A 4 6.03 -28.40 28.90
N VAL A 5 5.53 -27.27 28.39
CA VAL A 5 6.32 -26.23 27.72
C VAL A 5 6.21 -24.94 28.53
N ASP A 6 7.33 -24.29 28.77
CA ASP A 6 7.38 -23.01 29.47
C ASP A 6 6.93 -21.85 28.55
N LEU A 7 6.23 -20.86 29.12
CA LEU A 7 5.72 -19.70 28.39
C LEU A 7 6.80 -18.84 27.73
N ASP A 8 8.02 -18.83 28.27
CA ASP A 8 9.18 -18.13 27.70
C ASP A 8 9.71 -18.79 26.41
N ARG A 9 9.23 -20.00 26.08
CA ARG A 9 9.52 -20.71 24.83
C ARG A 9 8.43 -20.56 23.77
N LEU A 10 7.43 -19.73 24.02
CA LEU A 10 6.35 -19.45 23.09
C LEU A 10 6.47 -18.02 22.56
N LEU A 11 6.39 -17.87 21.23
CA LEU A 11 6.17 -16.60 20.57
C LEU A 11 4.70 -16.50 20.17
N ILE A 12 4.01 -15.51 20.71
CA ILE A 12 2.59 -15.27 20.46
C ILE A 12 2.42 -13.86 19.91
N MET A 13 2.01 -13.77 18.64
CA MET A 13 1.93 -12.51 17.90
C MET A 13 0.47 -12.10 17.66
N THR A 14 0.17 -10.82 17.85
CA THR A 14 -1.15 -10.23 17.57
C THR A 14 -1.02 -9.01 16.67
N PHE A 15 -2.14 -8.57 16.08
CA PHE A 15 -2.15 -7.39 15.23
C PHE A 15 -2.05 -6.08 16.02
N THR A 16 -2.72 -6.00 17.17
CA THR A 16 -2.73 -4.79 18.00
C THR A 16 -2.09 -5.03 19.37
N ARG A 17 -1.54 -3.97 19.96
CA ARG A 17 -1.03 -4.01 21.33
C ARG A 17 -2.12 -4.33 22.35
N ALA A 18 -3.34 -3.87 22.10
CA ALA A 18 -4.51 -4.17 22.93
C ALA A 18 -4.80 -5.69 22.92
N ALA A 19 -4.81 -6.32 21.75
CA ALA A 19 -5.02 -7.77 21.64
C ALA A 19 -3.89 -8.58 22.31
N ALA A 20 -2.64 -8.13 22.22
CA ALA A 20 -1.53 -8.75 22.96
C ALA A 20 -1.75 -8.65 24.48
N GLY A 21 -2.15 -7.47 24.95
CA GLY A 21 -2.48 -7.23 26.36
C GLY A 21 -3.63 -8.10 26.86
N GLU A 22 -4.74 -8.13 26.12
CA GLU A 22 -5.90 -8.98 26.43
C GLU A 22 -5.50 -10.47 26.47
N MET A 23 -4.70 -10.92 25.50
CA MET A 23 -4.24 -12.29 25.44
C MET A 23 -3.37 -12.65 26.64
N ARG A 24 -2.46 -11.75 27.05
CA ARG A 24 -1.64 -11.91 28.25
C ARG A 24 -2.50 -12.01 29.51
N GLU A 25 -3.48 -11.13 29.66
CA GLU A 25 -4.41 -11.13 30.80
C GLU A 25 -5.22 -12.43 30.85
N ARG A 26 -5.72 -12.90 29.71
CA ARG A 26 -6.49 -14.14 29.62
C ARG A 26 -5.66 -15.36 30.02
N ILE A 27 -4.40 -15.43 29.59
CA ILE A 27 -3.48 -16.51 29.98
C ILE A 27 -3.14 -16.42 31.47
N ALA A 28 -2.85 -15.21 31.98
CA ALA A 28 -2.58 -15.01 33.40
C ALA A 28 -3.74 -15.48 34.28
N LYS A 29 -4.98 -15.10 33.97
CA LYS A 29 -6.18 -15.56 34.68
C LYS A 29 -6.35 -17.07 34.65
N ALA A 30 -6.08 -17.71 33.51
CA ALA A 30 -6.16 -19.16 33.39
C ALA A 30 -5.09 -19.87 34.23
N LEU A 31 -3.87 -19.31 34.30
CA LEU A 31 -2.81 -19.82 35.17
C LEU A 31 -3.15 -19.66 36.66
N GLU A 32 -3.68 -18.50 37.05
CA GLU A 32 -4.13 -18.24 38.43
C GLU A 32 -5.23 -19.22 38.86
N GLN A 33 -6.22 -19.47 37.99
CA GLN A 33 -7.29 -20.43 38.26
C GLN A 33 -6.74 -21.86 38.39
N ALA A 34 -5.85 -22.28 37.48
CA ALA A 34 -5.24 -23.61 37.55
C ALA A 34 -4.36 -23.78 38.80
N LEU A 35 -3.64 -22.73 39.21
CA LEU A 35 -2.83 -22.73 40.43
C LEU A 35 -3.71 -22.73 41.69
N TYR A 36 -4.89 -22.10 41.65
CA TYR A 36 -5.85 -22.18 42.75
C TYR A 36 -6.38 -23.62 42.95
N GLU A 37 -6.56 -24.36 41.86
CA GLU A 37 -7.01 -25.76 41.88
C GLU A 37 -5.89 -26.73 42.30
N ASP A 38 -4.63 -26.42 42.01
CA ASP A 38 -3.45 -27.23 42.36
C ASP A 38 -2.30 -26.35 42.92
N PRO A 39 -2.37 -25.88 44.18
CA PRO A 39 -1.46 -24.87 44.73
C PRO A 39 0.00 -25.32 44.86
N ASP A 40 0.24 -26.62 45.04
CA ASP A 40 1.58 -27.20 45.22
C ASP A 40 2.27 -27.50 43.87
N ASN A 41 1.64 -27.14 42.74
CA ASN A 41 2.18 -27.36 41.42
C ASN A 41 3.31 -26.37 41.09
N GLU A 42 4.56 -26.78 41.34
CA GLU A 42 5.77 -25.98 41.07
C GLU A 42 5.83 -25.44 39.64
N HIS A 43 5.34 -26.22 38.66
CA HIS A 43 5.34 -25.78 37.27
C HIS A 43 4.38 -24.60 37.07
N LEU A 44 3.15 -24.67 37.58
CA LEU A 44 2.18 -23.57 37.50
C LEU A 44 2.69 -22.32 38.22
N GLN A 45 3.25 -22.46 39.42
CA GLN A 45 3.89 -21.36 40.14
C GLN A 45 4.96 -20.65 39.29
N ARG A 46 5.80 -21.44 38.59
CA ARG A 46 6.81 -20.91 37.68
C ARG A 46 6.18 -20.18 36.48
N GLN A 47 5.11 -20.73 35.88
CA GLN A 47 4.47 -20.09 34.72
C GLN A 47 3.83 -18.75 35.06
N THR A 48 3.23 -18.62 36.26
CA THR A 48 2.67 -17.34 36.75
C THR A 48 3.75 -16.25 36.85
N THR A 49 5.01 -16.63 37.02
CA THR A 49 6.14 -15.68 36.96
C THR A 49 6.56 -15.39 35.51
N LEU A 50 6.65 -16.43 34.68
CA LEU A 50 7.13 -16.30 33.28
C LEU A 50 6.19 -15.50 32.38
N ILE A 51 4.89 -15.43 32.67
CA ILE A 51 3.91 -14.69 31.84
C ILE A 51 4.26 -13.21 31.66
N HIS A 52 4.95 -12.59 32.62
CA HIS A 52 5.37 -11.18 32.52
C HIS A 52 6.51 -10.96 31.52
N GLY A 53 7.36 -11.97 31.31
CA GLY A 53 8.47 -11.96 30.36
C GLY A 53 8.19 -12.70 29.05
N ALA A 54 7.04 -13.36 28.94
CA ALA A 54 6.65 -14.11 27.75
C ALA A 54 6.50 -13.20 26.53
N GLN A 55 6.88 -13.71 25.35
CA GLN A 55 6.82 -12.98 24.08
C GLN A 55 5.40 -12.96 23.52
N ILE A 56 4.52 -12.23 24.19
CA ILE A 56 3.14 -11.93 23.78
C ILE A 56 3.10 -10.47 23.33
N THR A 57 3.16 -10.23 22.02
CA THR A 57 3.43 -8.89 21.46
C THR A 57 2.88 -8.73 20.03
N THR A 58 3.05 -7.56 19.44
CA THR A 58 2.79 -7.33 18.01
C THR A 58 4.00 -7.71 17.14
N ILE A 59 3.81 -7.78 15.82
CA ILE A 59 4.92 -7.96 14.87
C ILE A 59 6.01 -6.92 15.10
N ASP A 60 5.64 -5.63 15.14
CA ASP A 60 6.61 -4.55 15.35
C ASP A 60 7.33 -4.65 16.70
N GLY A 61 6.61 -5.08 17.74
CA GLY A 61 7.20 -5.28 19.07
C GLY A 61 8.23 -6.40 19.07
N PHE A 62 7.98 -7.47 18.32
CA PHE A 62 8.95 -8.56 18.15
C PHE A 62 10.13 -8.14 17.28
N CYS A 63 9.91 -7.42 16.17
CA CYS A 63 10.99 -6.87 15.34
C CYS A 63 11.88 -5.91 16.15
N ALA A 64 11.29 -5.03 16.97
CA ALA A 64 12.05 -4.16 17.87
C ALA A 64 12.86 -4.96 18.90
N TYR A 65 12.34 -6.08 19.41
CA TYR A 65 13.11 -6.99 20.25
C TYR A 65 14.31 -7.56 19.50
N ILE A 66 14.14 -8.04 18.26
CA ILE A 66 15.25 -8.56 17.44
C ILE A 66 16.31 -7.48 17.24
N LEU A 67 15.92 -6.29 16.77
CA LEU A 67 16.85 -5.19 16.51
C LEU A 67 17.65 -4.80 17.75
N ARG A 68 17.01 -4.68 18.93
CA ARG A 68 17.71 -4.36 20.19
C ARG A 68 18.72 -5.40 20.62
N ASN A 69 18.50 -6.68 20.32
CA ASN A 69 19.41 -7.75 20.72
C ASN A 69 20.51 -8.02 19.68
N TYR A 70 20.27 -7.65 18.41
CA TYR A 70 21.13 -8.01 17.28
C TYR A 70 21.54 -6.82 16.40
N PHE A 71 21.44 -5.58 16.88
CA PHE A 71 21.80 -4.35 16.14
C PHE A 71 23.22 -4.39 15.53
N HIS A 72 24.15 -5.02 16.24
CA HIS A 72 25.55 -5.14 15.85
C HIS A 72 25.79 -5.98 14.58
N LEU A 73 24.78 -6.73 14.12
CA LEU A 73 24.87 -7.52 12.88
C LEU A 73 24.60 -6.68 11.62
N ILE A 74 23.97 -5.52 11.76
CA ILE A 74 23.49 -4.69 10.64
C ILE A 74 23.99 -3.23 10.70
N ASP A 75 25.07 -2.98 11.45
CA ASP A 75 25.64 -1.64 11.66
C ASP A 75 24.62 -0.60 12.17
N LEU A 76 23.66 -1.05 12.97
CA LEU A 76 22.66 -0.17 13.59
C LEU A 76 23.17 0.34 14.94
N ASP A 77 23.10 1.65 15.17
CA ASP A 77 23.47 2.24 16.46
C ASP A 77 22.56 1.72 17.60
N PRO A 78 23.10 1.30 18.75
CA PRO A 78 22.29 0.81 19.88
C PRO A 78 21.33 1.84 20.46
N GLY A 79 21.60 3.14 20.26
CA GLY A 79 20.76 4.27 20.63
C GLY A 79 19.70 4.62 19.60
N TYR A 80 19.46 3.77 18.59
CA TYR A 80 18.42 4.01 17.60
C TYR A 80 17.05 4.23 18.25
N ARG A 81 16.24 5.05 17.61
CA ARG A 81 14.82 5.23 17.94
C ARG A 81 13.99 5.11 16.67
N THR A 82 12.76 4.65 16.84
CA THR A 82 11.77 4.76 15.78
C THR A 82 11.42 6.24 15.60
N GLY A 83 11.54 6.75 14.37
CA GLY A 83 11.07 8.09 14.02
C GLY A 83 9.54 8.14 14.05
N ASP A 84 8.98 9.30 14.38
CA ASP A 84 7.54 9.51 14.20
C ASP A 84 7.21 9.83 12.74
N GLU A 85 5.93 9.71 12.38
CA GLU A 85 5.48 9.90 11.00
C GLU A 85 5.79 11.31 10.47
N GLY A 86 5.74 12.34 11.31
CA GLY A 86 6.04 13.71 10.92
C GLY A 86 7.53 13.92 10.66
N GLU A 87 8.39 13.45 11.56
CA GLU A 87 9.84 13.46 11.39
C GLU A 87 10.26 12.71 10.11
N LEU A 88 9.75 11.49 9.92
CA LEU A 88 10.07 10.68 8.75
C LEU A 88 9.59 11.33 7.45
N LYS A 89 8.43 11.99 7.48
CA LYS A 89 7.92 12.73 6.32
C LYS A 89 8.84 13.88 5.95
N LEU A 90 9.26 14.70 6.91
CA LEU A 90 10.18 15.82 6.65
C LEU A 90 11.52 15.33 6.11
N ILE A 91 12.09 14.26 6.69
CA ILE A 91 13.34 13.68 6.20
C ILE A 91 13.20 13.21 4.74
N LYS A 92 12.09 12.54 4.40
CA LYS A 92 11.81 12.12 3.02
C LYS A 92 11.72 13.32 2.07
N GLU A 93 11.02 14.38 2.47
CA GLU A 93 10.86 15.60 1.68
C GLU A 93 12.21 16.31 1.43
N ASP A 94 13.06 16.39 2.46
CA ASP A 94 14.40 16.99 2.36
C ASP A 94 15.28 16.18 1.39
N VAL A 95 15.35 14.85 1.57
CA VAL A 95 16.16 13.96 0.71
C VAL A 95 15.69 13.99 -0.74
N LEU A 96 14.39 14.01 -0.98
CA LEU A 96 13.85 14.10 -2.35
C LEU A 96 14.16 15.44 -3.00
N SER A 97 14.11 16.52 -2.22
CA SER A 97 14.42 17.85 -2.75
C SER A 97 15.89 17.95 -3.13
N GLU A 98 16.80 17.43 -2.29
CA GLU A 98 18.24 17.35 -2.59
C GLU A 98 18.51 16.47 -3.81
N LEU A 99 17.91 15.27 -3.88
CA LEU A 99 18.05 14.35 -5.01
C LEU A 99 17.64 15.02 -6.33
N LEU A 100 16.45 15.63 -6.36
CA LEU A 100 15.96 16.28 -7.59
C LEU A 100 16.86 17.46 -7.99
N GLU A 101 17.32 18.27 -7.03
CA GLU A 101 18.25 19.37 -7.30
C GLU A 101 19.54 18.86 -7.95
N GLU A 102 20.12 17.78 -7.42
CA GLU A 102 21.30 17.13 -8.00
C GLU A 102 21.04 16.62 -9.42
N GLU A 103 19.91 15.94 -9.68
CA GLU A 103 19.58 15.44 -11.01
C GLU A 103 19.33 16.58 -12.02
N TYR A 104 18.68 17.67 -11.62
CA TYR A 104 18.52 18.85 -12.48
C TYR A 104 19.86 19.49 -12.85
N GLN A 105 20.84 19.49 -11.94
CA GLN A 105 22.17 20.05 -12.20
C GLN A 105 22.96 19.24 -13.24
N LYS A 106 22.72 17.92 -13.35
CA LYS A 106 23.40 17.06 -14.34
C LYS A 106 22.95 17.33 -15.77
N GLN A 107 21.74 17.88 -15.96
CA GLN A 107 21.16 18.19 -17.28
C GLN A 107 21.10 16.98 -18.23
N GLU A 108 20.86 15.79 -17.69
CA GLU A 108 20.71 14.57 -18.50
C GLU A 108 19.39 14.60 -19.28
N GLU A 109 19.43 14.18 -20.55
CA GLU A 109 18.27 14.24 -21.46
C GLU A 109 17.14 13.31 -20.99
N ASP A 110 17.48 12.11 -20.52
CA ASP A 110 16.51 11.12 -20.03
C ASP A 110 15.74 11.65 -18.81
N PHE A 111 16.43 12.33 -17.89
CA PHE A 111 15.78 12.95 -16.72
C PHE A 111 14.89 14.13 -17.12
N GLN A 112 15.30 14.95 -18.10
CA GLN A 112 14.46 16.03 -18.61
C GLN A 112 13.17 15.51 -19.23
N GLN A 113 13.25 14.45 -20.05
CA GLN A 113 12.06 13.80 -20.61
C GLN A 113 11.15 13.23 -19.51
N PHE A 114 11.73 12.60 -18.49
CA PHE A 114 10.98 12.13 -17.33
C PHE A 114 10.21 13.26 -16.63
N VAL A 115 10.86 14.40 -16.37
CA VAL A 115 10.21 15.56 -15.75
C VAL A 115 9.08 16.10 -16.65
N GLU A 116 9.31 16.22 -17.95
CA GLU A 116 8.29 16.69 -18.91
C GLU A 116 7.05 15.78 -18.95
N CYS A 117 7.23 14.46 -18.85
CA CYS A 117 6.12 13.52 -18.85
C CYS A 117 5.31 13.52 -17.55
N TYR A 118 5.96 13.66 -16.40
CA TYR A 118 5.34 13.40 -15.09
C TYR A 118 5.09 14.65 -14.23
N ALA A 119 5.63 15.81 -14.61
CA ALA A 119 5.35 17.10 -13.98
C ALA A 119 4.81 18.14 -14.98
N PRO A 120 3.68 17.88 -15.69
CA PRO A 120 3.08 18.84 -16.60
C PRO A 120 2.50 20.03 -15.81
N GLY A 121 3.30 21.05 -15.56
CA GLY A 121 2.90 22.17 -14.73
C GLY A 121 4.02 23.14 -14.40
N LYS A 122 3.79 23.96 -13.37
CA LYS A 122 4.77 24.96 -12.88
C LYS A 122 5.61 24.44 -11.70
N SER A 123 5.37 23.21 -11.26
CA SER A 123 6.02 22.61 -10.09
C SER A 123 6.27 21.12 -10.31
N ASP A 124 7.35 20.64 -9.72
CA ASP A 124 7.77 19.23 -9.68
C ASP A 124 7.24 18.47 -8.45
N GLU A 125 6.36 19.06 -7.65
CA GLU A 125 5.74 18.40 -6.49
C GLU A 125 5.03 17.09 -6.85
N GLY A 126 4.34 17.05 -8.00
CA GLY A 126 3.73 15.80 -8.49
C GLY A 126 4.74 14.70 -8.80
N LEU A 127 5.98 15.06 -9.15
CA LEU A 127 7.07 14.12 -9.38
C LEU A 127 7.52 13.45 -8.08
N LYS A 128 7.66 14.24 -7.01
CA LYS A 128 8.00 13.74 -5.66
C LYS A 128 6.97 12.73 -5.18
N ASP A 129 5.69 13.02 -5.39
CA ASP A 129 4.59 12.10 -5.04
C ASP A 129 4.71 10.77 -5.78
N TRP A 130 5.06 10.78 -7.07
CA TRP A 130 5.25 9.55 -7.85
C TRP A 130 6.44 8.73 -7.37
N ILE A 131 7.58 9.39 -7.13
CA ILE A 131 8.79 8.72 -6.60
C ILE A 131 8.47 8.06 -5.25
N LEU A 132 7.79 8.78 -4.35
CA LEU A 132 7.38 8.24 -3.05
C LEU A 132 6.42 7.07 -3.17
N LYS A 133 5.44 7.12 -4.06
CA LYS A 133 4.51 6.00 -4.29
C LYS A 133 5.25 4.74 -4.75
N VAL A 134 6.21 4.87 -5.67
CA VAL A 134 7.02 3.74 -6.15
C VAL A 134 7.90 3.21 -5.02
N TYR A 135 8.55 4.08 -4.25
CA TYR A 135 9.35 3.69 -3.09
C TYR A 135 8.51 2.95 -2.03
N GLU A 136 7.33 3.47 -1.68
CA GLU A 136 6.44 2.86 -0.69
C GLU A 136 5.87 1.52 -1.17
N ALA A 137 5.57 1.40 -2.46
CA ALA A 137 5.21 0.12 -3.07
C ALA A 137 6.36 -0.88 -2.95
N ALA A 138 7.58 -0.51 -3.35
CA ALA A 138 8.76 -1.38 -3.28
C ALA A 138 9.05 -1.85 -1.85
N MET A 139 8.97 -0.93 -0.87
CA MET A 139 9.19 -1.23 0.56
C MET A 139 8.16 -2.17 1.18
N SER A 140 7.01 -2.39 0.51
CA SER A 140 6.02 -3.38 0.94
C SER A 140 6.42 -4.83 0.59
N HIS A 141 7.46 -5.01 -0.22
CA HIS A 141 8.00 -6.31 -0.62
C HIS A 141 9.22 -6.70 0.23
N PRO A 142 9.49 -8.01 0.44
CA PRO A 142 10.65 -8.47 1.20
C PRO A 142 12.01 -8.05 0.61
N ASP A 143 12.07 -7.83 -0.71
CA ASP A 143 13.26 -7.41 -1.46
C ASP A 143 12.87 -6.25 -2.40
N PRO A 144 12.98 -5.00 -1.92
CA PRO A 144 12.54 -3.82 -2.67
C PRO A 144 13.30 -3.59 -3.98
N GLU A 145 14.62 -3.81 -3.99
CA GLU A 145 15.47 -3.62 -5.17
C GLU A 145 15.08 -4.60 -6.27
N LYS A 146 14.96 -5.88 -5.92
CA LYS A 146 14.50 -6.91 -6.86
C LYS A 146 13.11 -6.60 -7.40
N TRP A 147 12.20 -6.11 -6.57
CA TRP A 147 10.86 -5.74 -7.02
C TRP A 147 10.89 -4.59 -8.04
N LEU A 148 11.76 -3.59 -7.85
CA LEU A 148 11.97 -2.51 -8.82
C LEU A 148 12.51 -3.05 -10.15
N GLU A 149 13.50 -3.94 -10.11
CA GLU A 149 14.05 -4.60 -11.31
C GLU A 149 12.99 -5.40 -12.07
N GLU A 150 12.21 -6.23 -11.36
CA GLU A 150 11.10 -7.00 -11.95
C GLU A 150 10.01 -6.09 -12.53
N SER A 151 9.75 -4.95 -11.90
CA SER A 151 8.80 -3.94 -12.41
C SER A 151 9.29 -3.32 -13.72
N LEU A 152 10.59 -3.04 -13.84
CA LEU A 152 11.20 -2.51 -15.06
C LEU A 152 11.21 -3.52 -16.21
N SER A 153 11.39 -4.81 -15.92
CA SER A 153 11.33 -5.89 -16.94
C SER A 153 10.01 -5.94 -17.71
N SER A 154 8.95 -5.34 -17.15
CA SER A 154 7.67 -5.20 -17.85
C SER A 154 7.73 -4.24 -19.05
N TYR A 155 8.76 -3.39 -19.13
CA TYR A 155 8.95 -2.37 -20.16
C TYR A 155 10.11 -2.68 -21.12
N GLU A 156 11.02 -3.59 -20.77
CA GLU A 156 12.18 -3.92 -21.59
C GLU A 156 11.83 -4.74 -22.85
N GLU A 157 12.37 -4.32 -24.00
CA GLU A 157 12.46 -5.07 -25.26
C GLU A 157 11.16 -5.74 -25.76
N LYS A 158 10.03 -5.02 -25.71
CA LYS A 158 8.74 -5.53 -26.21
C LYS A 158 8.34 -4.92 -27.54
N THR A 159 7.77 -5.72 -28.43
CA THR A 159 6.96 -5.14 -29.52
C THR A 159 5.70 -4.48 -28.94
N PRO A 160 5.04 -3.55 -29.66
CA PRO A 160 3.79 -2.97 -29.20
C PRO A 160 2.75 -4.02 -28.81
N GLU A 161 2.66 -5.13 -29.55
CA GLU A 161 1.74 -6.23 -29.25
C GLU A 161 2.07 -6.92 -27.90
N GLU A 162 3.35 -7.18 -27.64
CA GLU A 162 3.80 -7.79 -26.38
C GLU A 162 3.62 -6.87 -25.18
N PHE A 163 3.76 -5.55 -25.39
CA PHE A 163 3.50 -4.53 -24.38
C PHE A 163 2.00 -4.47 -24.03
N PHE A 164 1.12 -4.47 -25.03
CA PHE A 164 -0.32 -4.41 -24.81
C PHE A 164 -0.91 -5.71 -24.23
N ASP A 165 -0.23 -6.85 -24.40
CA ASP A 165 -0.67 -8.13 -23.80
C ASP A 165 -0.29 -8.27 -22.31
N GLN A 166 0.45 -7.31 -21.73
CA GLN A 166 0.88 -7.38 -20.34
C GLN A 166 -0.29 -7.46 -19.34
N PRO A 167 -0.15 -8.18 -18.21
CA PRO A 167 -1.22 -8.33 -17.24
C PRO A 167 -1.79 -7.01 -16.70
N TRP A 168 -0.93 -6.00 -16.52
CA TRP A 168 -1.36 -4.68 -16.06
C TRP A 168 -2.11 -3.90 -17.14
N MET A 169 -1.79 -4.08 -18.43
CA MET A 169 -2.56 -3.48 -19.53
C MET A 169 -3.96 -4.07 -19.65
N LYS A 170 -4.11 -5.37 -19.40
CA LYS A 170 -5.44 -6.01 -19.31
C LYS A 170 -6.27 -5.45 -18.14
N LEU A 171 -5.61 -5.08 -17.04
CA LEU A 171 -6.26 -4.42 -15.92
C LEU A 171 -6.74 -3.01 -16.30
N VAL A 172 -5.96 -2.24 -17.08
CA VAL A 172 -6.37 -0.92 -17.58
C VAL A 172 -7.69 -0.99 -18.35
N TRP A 173 -7.83 -1.94 -19.27
CA TRP A 173 -9.09 -2.11 -20.00
C TRP A 173 -10.26 -2.52 -19.11
N LYS A 174 -10.01 -3.42 -18.15
CA LYS A 174 -11.02 -3.83 -17.17
C LYS A 174 -11.49 -2.63 -16.35
N THR A 175 -10.57 -1.84 -15.81
CA THR A 175 -10.88 -0.64 -15.04
C THR A 175 -11.60 0.40 -15.91
N ALA A 176 -11.14 0.64 -17.13
CA ALA A 176 -11.82 1.54 -18.07
C ALA A 176 -13.28 1.11 -18.33
N ALA A 177 -13.53 -0.20 -18.51
CA ALA A 177 -14.88 -0.71 -18.68
C ALA A 177 -15.76 -0.48 -17.43
N GLU A 178 -15.20 -0.70 -16.24
CA GLU A 178 -15.90 -0.48 -14.96
C GLU A 178 -16.22 1.02 -14.75
N GLU A 179 -15.27 1.90 -15.02
CA GLU A 179 -15.45 3.36 -14.92
C GLU A 179 -16.48 3.88 -15.94
N LEU A 180 -16.42 3.41 -17.19
CA LEU A 180 -17.39 3.81 -18.22
C LEU A 180 -18.81 3.30 -17.93
N PHE A 181 -18.95 2.13 -17.31
CA PHE A 181 -20.25 1.63 -16.87
C PHE A 181 -20.82 2.49 -15.74
N GLN A 182 -19.98 2.90 -14.79
CA GLN A 182 -20.39 3.85 -13.73
C GLN A 182 -20.76 5.22 -14.32
N ALA A 183 -19.96 5.74 -15.24
CA ALA A 183 -20.23 7.01 -15.92
C ALA A 183 -21.58 6.97 -16.68
N GLN A 184 -21.86 5.90 -17.42
CA GLN A 184 -23.15 5.73 -18.08
C GLN A 184 -24.30 5.74 -17.07
N SER A 185 -24.17 5.01 -15.97
CA SER A 185 -25.21 4.94 -14.93
C SER A 185 -25.51 6.31 -14.33
N LEU A 186 -24.47 7.11 -14.06
CA LEU A 186 -24.61 8.47 -13.54
C LEU A 186 -25.25 9.42 -14.57
N LEU A 187 -24.89 9.31 -15.85
CA LEU A 187 -25.48 10.12 -16.91
C LEU A 187 -26.96 9.78 -17.14
N GLU A 188 -27.32 8.49 -17.08
CA GLU A 188 -28.72 8.04 -17.19
C GLU A 188 -29.57 8.52 -16.01
N GLU A 189 -29.03 8.48 -14.78
CA GLU A 189 -29.69 9.05 -13.60
C GLU A 189 -29.82 10.58 -13.71
N GLY A 190 -28.75 11.27 -14.15
CA GLY A 190 -28.76 12.71 -14.40
C GLY A 190 -29.83 13.11 -15.42
N LYS A 191 -30.01 12.31 -16.48
CA LYS A 191 -31.05 12.54 -17.48
C LYS A 191 -32.46 12.35 -16.90
N LEU A 192 -32.66 11.33 -16.07
CA LEU A 192 -33.93 11.13 -15.38
C LEU A 192 -34.30 12.34 -14.51
N LEU A 193 -33.32 12.92 -13.80
CA LEU A 193 -33.51 14.13 -12.99
C LEU A 193 -33.84 15.36 -13.84
N CYS A 194 -33.23 15.51 -15.02
CA CYS A 194 -33.54 16.59 -15.95
C CYS A 194 -35.00 16.56 -16.42
N GLY A 195 -35.57 15.36 -16.59
CA GLY A 195 -36.96 15.16 -17.01
C GLY A 195 -38.02 15.37 -15.92
N GLN A 196 -37.63 15.67 -14.67
CA GLN A 196 -38.57 15.91 -13.57
C GLN A 196 -39.18 17.33 -13.61
N VAL A 197 -40.31 17.51 -12.92
CA VAL A 197 -40.90 18.84 -12.72
C VAL A 197 -39.93 19.71 -11.92
N ASP A 198 -39.64 20.92 -12.40
CA ASP A 198 -38.60 21.83 -11.91
C ASP A 198 -37.16 21.26 -11.96
N GLY A 199 -36.93 20.23 -12.77
CA GLY A 199 -35.60 19.67 -13.05
C GLY A 199 -34.74 20.59 -13.94
N PRO A 200 -33.40 20.42 -13.96
CA PRO A 200 -32.48 21.27 -14.70
C PRO A 200 -32.42 20.90 -16.20
N GLY A 201 -33.55 20.96 -16.89
CA GLY A 201 -33.72 20.45 -18.27
C GLY A 201 -32.80 21.07 -19.33
N HIS A 202 -32.15 22.22 -19.06
CA HIS A 202 -31.18 22.82 -19.98
C HIS A 202 -29.89 22.00 -20.13
N TYR A 203 -29.64 21.00 -19.28
CA TYR A 203 -28.50 20.07 -19.42
C TYR A 203 -28.83 18.82 -20.26
N GLU A 204 -30.08 18.62 -20.68
CA GLU A 204 -30.50 17.37 -21.35
C GLU A 204 -29.68 17.08 -22.63
N GLU A 205 -29.46 18.10 -23.46
CA GLU A 205 -28.70 17.96 -24.72
C GLU A 205 -27.21 17.64 -24.46
N ALA A 206 -26.63 18.21 -23.39
CA ALA A 206 -25.25 17.90 -23.00
C ALA A 206 -25.13 16.46 -22.50
N LEU A 207 -26.06 16.01 -21.64
CA LEU A 207 -26.09 14.64 -21.15
C LEU A 207 -26.31 13.62 -22.28
N ASP A 208 -27.11 13.96 -23.29
CA ASP A 208 -27.28 13.12 -24.48
C ASP A 208 -26.00 13.00 -25.31
N SER A 209 -25.27 14.11 -25.49
CA SER A 209 -23.96 14.10 -26.13
C SER A 209 -22.95 13.24 -25.36
N ASP A 210 -22.90 13.39 -24.03
CA ASP A 210 -21.98 12.64 -23.17
C ASP A 210 -22.32 11.14 -23.17
N LEU A 211 -23.61 10.78 -23.18
CA LEU A 211 -24.04 9.38 -23.29
C LEU A 211 -23.63 8.75 -24.63
N LEU A 212 -23.64 9.50 -25.73
CA LEU A 212 -23.12 9.01 -27.01
C LEU A 212 -21.61 8.76 -26.94
N LEU A 213 -20.85 9.72 -26.41
CA LEU A 213 -19.40 9.56 -26.23
C LEU A 213 -19.06 8.36 -25.35
N VAL A 214 -19.74 8.20 -24.20
CA VAL A 214 -19.52 7.05 -23.30
C VAL A 214 -19.83 5.73 -23.99
N ARG A 215 -20.87 5.65 -24.83
CA ARG A 215 -21.19 4.44 -25.60
C ARG A 215 -20.10 4.12 -26.63
N ASP A 216 -19.61 5.12 -27.35
CA ASP A 216 -18.52 4.93 -28.33
C ASP A 216 -17.23 4.47 -27.64
N LEU A 217 -16.92 5.03 -26.47
CA LEU A 217 -15.79 4.61 -25.63
C LEU A 217 -15.98 3.17 -25.12
N GLN A 218 -17.20 2.79 -24.69
CA GLN A 218 -17.49 1.43 -24.23
C GLN A 218 -17.33 0.39 -25.36
N GLU A 219 -17.70 0.72 -26.60
CA GLU A 219 -17.45 -0.16 -27.75
C GLU A 219 -15.96 -0.30 -28.01
N THR A 220 -15.22 0.81 -27.98
CA THR A 220 -13.76 0.84 -28.17
C THR A 220 -13.02 0.01 -27.12
N VAL A 221 -13.44 0.10 -25.85
CA VAL A 221 -12.88 -0.72 -24.75
C VAL A 221 -13.14 -2.22 -24.95
N LYS A 222 -14.29 -2.61 -25.51
CA LYS A 222 -14.57 -4.02 -25.84
C LYS A 222 -13.65 -4.54 -26.95
N GLU A 223 -13.33 -3.68 -27.91
CA GLU A 223 -12.42 -3.98 -29.01
C GLU A 223 -10.94 -3.92 -28.59
N GLN A 224 -10.64 -3.31 -27.42
CA GLN A 224 -9.28 -3.03 -26.94
C GLN A 224 -8.44 -2.27 -27.98
N ASP A 225 -9.10 -1.36 -28.71
CA ASP A 225 -8.49 -0.59 -29.81
C ASP A 225 -7.89 0.71 -29.27
N TYR A 226 -6.57 0.72 -29.09
CA TYR A 226 -5.83 1.88 -28.58
C TYR A 226 -5.87 3.07 -29.55
N ASP A 227 -5.83 2.83 -30.86
CA ASP A 227 -5.81 3.90 -31.87
C ASP A 227 -7.16 4.62 -31.90
N LYS A 228 -8.25 3.85 -31.88
CA LYS A 228 -9.61 4.40 -31.80
C LYS A 228 -9.84 5.15 -30.50
N MET A 229 -9.29 4.65 -29.38
CA MET A 229 -9.36 5.34 -28.08
C MET A 229 -8.66 6.69 -28.12
N ALA A 230 -7.49 6.79 -28.76
CA ALA A 230 -6.73 8.03 -28.88
C ALA A 230 -7.40 9.09 -29.78
N VAL A 231 -8.31 8.69 -30.68
CA VAL A 231 -9.08 9.61 -31.53
C VAL A 231 -10.31 10.16 -30.80
N LEU A 232 -10.85 9.41 -29.84
CA LEU A 232 -12.05 9.80 -29.09
C LEU A 232 -11.77 10.72 -27.89
N LEU A 233 -10.53 10.74 -27.40
CA LEU A 233 -10.06 11.56 -26.26
C LEU A 233 -9.32 12.82 -26.73
#